data_AF-A0A535NX58-F1
#
_entry.id   AF-A0A535NX58-F1
#
_cell.length_a   1.000
_cell.length_b   1.000
_cell.length_c   1.000
_cell.angle_alpha   90.00
_cell.angle_beta   90.00
_cell.angle_gamma   90.00
#
_symmetry.space_group_name_H-M   'P 1'
#
loop_
_entity.id
_entity.type
_entity.pdbx_description
1 polymer ?
#
loop_
_entity_poly.entity_id
_entity_poly.type
_entity_poly.pdbx_seq_one_letter_code
_entity_poly.pdbx_strand_id
1 'polypeptide(L)'
;MATADPRIEALFREYPGHPYKKWQGAHWRLVSLVELGVTQADDRILCAVDSVLTWLLNPRRKTPRVAGRHRQCASKDGNALLVCCRLGMQADPRVIELATRLTAWQWPDGGWNCDPRPPVTHSSFHESLPPLRGLAAFGGFPKAVARAADFFLRHRMYRSESIGDVIDPEWLQLHWPAYWHYDVLQGLRAITEAGLAGDKRIRDARDHIQAQRGADGKWRANGHRYWRLTGASNVELVDWGDAADVLTAQCAEVLRAAR
;
A
#
# COMPACT_ATOMS: atom_id res chain seq x y z
N MET A 1 19.99 -17.05 19.56
CA MET A 1 19.93 -15.89 18.64
C MET A 1 18.91 -16.24 17.57
N ALA A 2 17.84 -15.46 17.40
CA ALA A 2 16.92 -15.68 16.29
C ALA A 2 17.72 -15.53 14.99
N THR A 3 17.72 -16.55 14.15
CA THR A 3 18.30 -16.49 12.81
C THR A 3 17.66 -15.33 12.05
N ALA A 4 18.49 -14.45 11.49
CA ALA A 4 18.03 -13.35 10.64
C ALA A 4 17.16 -13.90 9.51
N ASP A 5 16.00 -13.26 9.27
CA ASP A 5 15.07 -13.68 8.22
C ASP A 5 15.80 -13.60 6.85
N PRO A 6 15.98 -14.73 6.13
CA PRO A 6 16.71 -14.73 4.86
C PRO A 6 16.07 -13.84 3.79
N ARG A 7 14.77 -13.53 3.92
CA ARG A 7 14.06 -12.59 3.05
C ARG A 7 14.58 -11.16 3.25
N ILE A 8 14.85 -10.77 4.49
CA ILE A 8 15.42 -9.44 4.81
C ILE A 8 16.82 -9.31 4.19
N GLU A 9 17.68 -10.31 4.36
CA GLU A 9 19.02 -10.31 3.75
C GLU A 9 18.98 -10.23 2.22
N ALA A 10 18.03 -10.93 1.58
CA ALA A 10 17.85 -10.85 0.13
C ALA A 10 17.42 -9.45 -0.36
N LEU A 11 16.62 -8.73 0.43
CA LEU A 11 16.17 -7.37 0.12
C LEU A 11 17.29 -6.33 0.25
N PHE A 12 18.35 -6.61 1.03
CA PHE A 12 19.52 -5.74 1.17
C PHE A 12 20.58 -5.88 0.08
N ARG A 13 20.48 -6.89 -0.80
CA ARG A 13 21.42 -7.04 -1.93
C ARG A 13 21.45 -5.76 -2.77
N GLU A 14 22.55 -5.44 -3.43
CA GLU A 14 22.57 -4.28 -4.31
C GLU A 14 21.50 -4.38 -5.42
N TYR A 15 21.01 -3.23 -5.89
CA TYR A 15 20.16 -3.16 -7.08
C TYR A 15 20.69 -2.11 -8.05
N PRO A 16 21.00 -2.50 -9.30
CA PRO A 16 21.28 -1.53 -10.33
C PRO A 16 19.98 -0.97 -10.90
N GLY A 17 19.92 0.37 -11.01
CA GLY A 17 18.94 1.07 -11.84
C GLY A 17 17.89 1.89 -11.08
N HIS A 18 16.78 2.15 -11.76
CA HIS A 18 15.78 3.10 -11.30
C HIS A 18 15.09 2.66 -9.99
N PRO A 19 14.86 3.55 -9.00
CA PRO A 19 14.29 3.17 -7.69
C PRO A 19 12.93 2.46 -7.76
N TYR A 20 12.16 2.70 -8.82
CA TYR A 20 10.84 2.09 -9.06
C TYR A 20 10.84 0.80 -9.90
N LYS A 21 12.01 0.28 -10.31
CA LYS A 21 12.08 -0.93 -11.14
C LYS A 21 11.32 -2.08 -10.46
N LYS A 22 10.26 -2.59 -11.08
CA LYS A 22 9.47 -3.70 -10.53
C LYS A 22 10.28 -5.01 -10.59
N TRP A 23 10.45 -5.78 -9.52
CA TRP A 23 10.17 -5.55 -8.08
C TRP A 23 11.47 -5.30 -7.29
N GLN A 24 12.54 -5.01 -8.01
CA GLN A 24 13.91 -5.02 -7.51
C GLN A 24 14.42 -3.64 -7.07
N GLY A 25 13.75 -2.56 -7.45
CA GLY A 25 14.15 -1.20 -7.08
C GLY A 25 13.90 -0.92 -5.59
N ALA A 26 14.65 0.03 -5.02
CA ALA A 26 14.53 0.41 -3.61
C ALA A 26 13.09 0.66 -3.15
N HIS A 27 12.24 1.25 -3.99
CA HIS A 27 10.86 1.54 -3.62
C HIS A 27 10.11 0.30 -3.13
N TRP A 28 10.15 -0.79 -3.90
CA TRP A 28 9.41 -2.00 -3.58
C TRP A 28 10.07 -2.77 -2.44
N ARG A 29 11.39 -2.79 -2.40
CA ARG A 29 12.15 -3.46 -1.33
C ARG A 29 11.93 -2.80 0.03
N LEU A 30 11.93 -1.48 0.08
CA LEU A 30 11.65 -0.73 1.30
C LEU A 30 10.23 -1.01 1.82
N VAL A 31 9.25 -1.08 0.92
CA VAL A 31 7.88 -1.49 1.29
C VAL A 31 7.89 -2.89 1.90
N SER A 32 8.54 -3.86 1.26
CA SER A 32 8.64 -5.23 1.80
C SER A 32 9.39 -5.29 3.14
N LEU A 33 10.46 -4.50 3.32
CA LEU A 33 11.22 -4.45 4.58
C LEU A 33 10.35 -3.96 5.75
N VAL A 34 9.64 -2.85 5.58
CA VAL A 34 8.79 -2.32 6.67
C VAL A 34 7.60 -3.21 6.95
N GLU A 35 7.06 -3.88 5.92
CA GLU A 35 5.97 -4.85 6.10
C GLU A 35 6.45 -6.15 6.78
N LEU A 36 7.73 -6.51 6.66
CA LEU A 36 8.38 -7.57 7.44
C LEU A 36 8.75 -7.12 8.87
N GLY A 37 8.42 -5.89 9.27
CA GLY A 37 8.61 -5.38 10.62
C GLY A 37 9.93 -4.64 10.86
N VAL A 38 10.70 -4.33 9.80
CA VAL A 38 11.88 -3.46 9.94
C VAL A 38 11.43 -2.03 10.29
N THR A 39 11.86 -1.55 11.45
CA THR A 39 11.47 -0.23 12.00
C THR A 39 12.66 0.69 12.28
N GLN A 40 13.88 0.18 12.23
CA GLN A 40 15.11 0.95 12.41
C GLN A 40 15.84 1.06 11.07
N ALA A 41 16.25 2.28 10.72
CA ALA A 41 17.01 2.55 9.51
C ALA A 41 18.52 2.54 9.83
N ASP A 42 19.26 1.66 9.15
CA ASP A 42 20.72 1.75 9.05
C ASP A 42 21.12 2.53 7.79
N ASP A 43 22.43 2.71 7.57
CA ASP A 43 22.93 3.46 6.41
C ASP A 43 22.47 2.88 5.07
N ARG A 44 22.25 1.57 4.97
CA ARG A 44 21.77 0.92 3.75
C ARG A 44 20.33 1.31 3.46
N ILE A 45 19.47 1.31 4.49
CA ILE A 45 18.08 1.75 4.40
C ILE A 45 18.02 3.25 4.09
N LEU A 46 18.81 4.07 4.78
CA LEU A 46 18.83 5.52 4.57
C LEU A 46 19.28 5.87 3.15
N CYS A 47 20.31 5.21 2.60
CA CYS A 47 20.71 5.39 1.20
C CYS A 47 19.57 5.02 0.22
N ALA A 48 18.85 3.93 0.48
CA ALA A 48 17.72 3.52 -0.35
C ALA A 48 16.55 4.51 -0.26
N VAL A 49 16.24 5.02 0.93
CA VAL A 49 15.21 6.04 1.16
C VAL A 49 15.59 7.32 0.43
N ASP A 50 16.85 7.77 0.54
CA ASP A 50 17.33 8.97 -0.14
C ASP A 50 17.17 8.89 -1.67
N SER A 51 17.53 7.74 -2.24
CA SER A 51 17.34 7.46 -3.68
C SER A 51 15.86 7.56 -4.09
N VAL A 52 14.94 7.03 -3.29
CA VAL A 52 13.49 7.10 -3.55
C VAL A 52 12.96 8.53 -3.40
N LEU A 53 13.34 9.25 -2.34
CA LEU A 53 12.88 10.62 -2.10
C LEU A 53 13.42 11.59 -3.15
N THR A 54 14.70 11.47 -3.51
CA THR A 54 15.33 12.25 -4.60
C THR A 54 14.60 12.04 -5.92
N TRP A 55 14.20 10.80 -6.22
CA TRP A 55 13.40 10.51 -7.42
C TRP A 55 11.98 11.10 -7.35
N LEU A 56 11.25 10.90 -6.25
CA LEU A 56 9.85 11.36 -6.11
C LEU A 56 9.72 12.87 -6.03
N LEU A 57 10.68 13.54 -5.40
CA LEU A 57 10.70 14.98 -5.19
C LEU A 57 11.48 15.74 -6.27
N ASN A 58 11.96 15.04 -7.30
CA ASN A 58 12.65 15.65 -8.43
C ASN A 58 11.80 16.81 -9.02
N PRO A 59 12.31 18.05 -9.07
CA PRO A 59 11.55 19.21 -9.56
C PRO A 59 11.07 19.10 -11.02
N ARG A 60 11.68 18.20 -11.80
CA ARG A 60 11.28 17.91 -13.18
C ARG A 60 10.05 17.00 -13.25
N ARG A 61 9.71 16.28 -12.18
CA ARG A 61 8.50 15.46 -12.12
C ARG A 61 7.29 16.39 -12.03
N LYS A 62 6.48 16.41 -13.09
CA LYS A 62 5.26 17.22 -13.17
C LYS A 62 4.04 16.39 -12.79
N THR A 63 3.09 17.04 -12.12
CA THR A 63 1.77 16.48 -11.84
C THR A 63 0.73 17.24 -12.64
N PRO A 64 0.29 16.72 -13.80
CA PRO A 64 -0.66 17.42 -14.65
C PRO A 64 -2.01 17.59 -13.96
N ARG A 65 -2.70 18.71 -14.24
CA ARG A 65 -4.07 18.96 -13.79
C ARG A 65 -5.00 18.97 -15.00
N VAL A 66 -5.90 17.99 -15.07
CA VAL A 66 -6.83 17.80 -16.19
C VAL A 66 -8.26 17.86 -15.65
N ALA A 67 -9.08 18.74 -16.22
CA ALA A 67 -10.45 19.01 -15.78
C ALA A 67 -10.53 19.23 -14.25
N GLY A 68 -9.65 20.08 -13.72
CA GLY A 68 -9.59 20.46 -12.31
C GLY A 68 -8.95 19.43 -11.37
N ARG A 69 -8.57 18.23 -11.84
CA ARG A 69 -8.04 17.12 -11.02
C ARG A 69 -6.56 16.82 -11.32
N HIS A 70 -5.77 16.59 -10.28
CA HIS A 70 -4.38 16.16 -10.43
C HIS A 70 -4.32 14.71 -10.94
N ARG A 71 -3.56 14.44 -12.01
CA ARG A 71 -3.37 13.07 -12.52
C ARG A 71 -1.98 12.59 -12.11
N GLN A 72 -1.92 11.80 -11.04
CA GLN A 72 -0.67 11.36 -10.44
C GLN A 72 -0.75 9.90 -10.02
N CYS A 73 0.32 9.14 -10.27
CA CYS A 73 0.51 7.84 -9.62
C CYS A 73 0.86 8.07 -8.14
N ALA A 74 -0.14 8.47 -7.36
CA ALA A 74 -0.02 8.81 -5.94
C ALA A 74 0.33 7.59 -5.09
N SER A 75 0.08 6.37 -5.59
CA SER A 75 0.53 5.11 -4.99
C SER A 75 2.03 5.12 -4.65
N LYS A 76 2.86 5.72 -5.51
CA LYS A 76 4.31 5.84 -5.32
C LYS A 76 4.66 6.71 -4.11
N ASP A 77 4.04 7.88 -4.03
CA ASP A 77 4.25 8.84 -2.95
C ASP A 77 3.68 8.31 -1.63
N GLY A 78 2.52 7.66 -1.66
CA GLY A 78 1.87 7.05 -0.51
C GLY A 78 2.69 5.89 0.09
N ASN A 79 3.20 4.99 -0.73
CA ASN A 79 4.09 3.92 -0.27
C ASN A 79 5.38 4.47 0.34
N ALA A 80 6.00 5.47 -0.29
CA ALA A 80 7.21 6.09 0.25
C ALA A 80 6.95 6.82 1.57
N LEU A 81 5.81 7.51 1.69
CA LEU A 81 5.38 8.15 2.92
C LEU A 81 5.18 7.12 4.05
N LEU A 82 4.47 6.01 3.76
CA LEU A 82 4.28 4.92 4.72
C LEU A 82 5.62 4.35 5.20
N VAL A 83 6.52 4.03 4.28
CA VAL A 83 7.88 3.53 4.60
C VAL A 83 8.60 4.50 5.53
N CYS A 84 8.67 5.78 5.16
CA CYS A 84 9.39 6.77 5.97
C CYS A 84 8.80 6.90 7.38
N CYS A 85 7.47 6.86 7.50
CA CYS A 85 6.80 6.93 8.81
C CYS A 85 7.08 5.69 9.66
N ARG A 86 7.08 4.49 9.06
CA ARG A 86 7.39 3.23 9.76
C ARG A 86 8.85 3.16 10.22
N LEU A 87 9.74 3.91 9.57
CA LEU A 87 11.14 4.09 9.95
C LEU A 87 11.38 5.27 10.91
N GLY A 88 10.32 5.94 11.39
CA GLY A 88 10.43 7.06 12.34
C GLY A 88 10.90 8.39 11.74
N MET A 89 10.77 8.57 10.42
CA MET A 89 11.28 9.74 9.69
C MET A 89 10.22 10.84 9.50
N GLN A 90 9.14 10.89 10.29
CA GLN A 90 8.05 11.86 10.07
C GLN A 90 8.49 13.33 10.15
N ALA A 91 9.57 13.62 10.88
CA ALA A 91 10.12 14.96 11.02
C ALA A 91 10.98 15.42 9.82
N ASP A 92 11.32 14.54 8.87
CA ASP A 92 12.10 14.91 7.69
C ASP A 92 11.25 15.84 6.78
N PRO A 93 11.73 17.04 6.41
CA PRO A 93 11.01 17.97 5.54
C PRO A 93 10.54 17.37 4.21
N ARG A 94 11.28 16.42 3.66
CA ARG A 94 10.92 15.71 2.41
C ARG A 94 9.71 14.82 2.61
N VAL A 95 9.57 14.21 3.78
CA VAL A 95 8.43 13.36 4.15
C VAL A 95 7.19 14.21 4.39
N ILE A 96 7.34 15.36 5.05
CA ILE A 96 6.29 16.37 5.22
C ILE A 96 5.80 16.88 3.84
N GLU A 97 6.72 17.12 2.90
CA GLU A 97 6.39 17.53 1.53
C GLU A 97 5.60 16.46 0.77
N LEU A 98 5.95 15.17 0.90
CA LEU A 98 5.15 14.09 0.31
C LEU A 98 3.72 14.07 0.85
N ALA A 99 3.55 14.15 2.17
CA ALA A 99 2.23 14.21 2.79
C ALA A 99 1.42 15.42 2.31
N THR A 100 2.06 16.60 2.28
CA THR A 100 1.45 17.84 1.80
C THR A 100 0.98 17.71 0.35
N ARG A 101 1.83 17.20 -0.55
CA ARG A 101 1.47 16.95 -1.96
C ARG A 101 0.30 15.99 -2.11
N LEU A 102 0.31 14.87 -1.39
CA LEU A 102 -0.80 13.91 -1.43
C LEU A 102 -2.13 14.58 -1.09
N THR A 103 -2.18 15.42 -0.05
CA THR A 103 -3.41 16.16 0.28
C THR A 103 -3.85 17.14 -0.80
N ALA A 104 -2.90 17.85 -1.44
CA ALA A 104 -3.19 18.76 -2.55
C ALA A 104 -3.68 18.03 -3.81
N TRP A 105 -3.28 16.76 -3.98
CA TRP A 105 -3.67 15.94 -5.12
C TRP A 105 -4.97 15.16 -4.91
N GLN A 106 -5.53 15.14 -3.70
CA GLN A 106 -6.74 14.38 -3.38
C GLN A 106 -7.95 14.88 -4.19
N TRP A 107 -8.66 13.96 -4.83
CA TRP A 107 -9.83 14.28 -5.65
C TRP A 107 -11.07 14.55 -4.79
N PRO A 108 -12.13 15.16 -5.35
CA PRO A 108 -13.35 15.47 -4.60
C PRO A 108 -13.99 14.26 -3.90
N ASP A 109 -13.94 13.08 -4.51
CA ASP A 109 -14.49 11.82 -3.96
C ASP A 109 -13.64 11.19 -2.84
N GLY A 110 -12.49 11.80 -2.52
CA GLY A 110 -11.62 11.40 -1.42
C GLY A 110 -10.42 10.54 -1.82
N GLY A 111 -10.39 10.02 -3.05
CA GLY A 111 -9.27 9.19 -3.52
C GLY A 111 -8.27 9.92 -4.41
N TRP A 112 -7.50 9.12 -5.16
CA TRP A 112 -6.53 9.55 -6.17
C TRP A 112 -6.66 8.70 -7.45
N ASN A 113 -6.19 9.23 -8.58
CA ASN A 113 -6.06 8.49 -9.83
C ASN A 113 -4.97 9.10 -10.71
N CYS A 114 -4.39 8.29 -11.59
CA CYS A 114 -3.38 8.69 -12.57
C CYS A 114 -3.88 8.71 -14.02
N ASP A 115 -5.10 8.23 -14.28
CA ASP A 115 -5.64 8.16 -15.64
C ASP A 115 -5.72 9.57 -16.28
N PRO A 116 -5.04 9.81 -17.42
CA PRO A 116 -4.97 11.13 -18.04
C PRO A 116 -6.24 11.53 -18.79
N ARG A 117 -7.18 10.59 -19.02
CA ARG A 117 -8.39 10.84 -19.83
C ARG A 117 -9.30 11.87 -19.12
N PRO A 118 -9.65 12.99 -19.78
CA PRO A 118 -10.50 14.02 -19.17
C PRO A 118 -11.84 13.54 -18.60
N PRO A 119 -12.55 12.57 -19.23
CA PRO A 119 -13.82 12.06 -18.71
C PRO A 119 -13.71 11.24 -17.41
N VAL A 120 -12.50 10.79 -17.02
CA VAL A 120 -12.33 10.02 -15.79
C VAL A 120 -12.44 10.96 -14.60
N THR A 121 -13.52 10.79 -13.83
CA THR A 121 -13.89 11.62 -12.67
C THR A 121 -13.77 10.90 -11.34
N HIS A 122 -13.65 9.57 -11.36
CA HIS A 122 -13.57 8.71 -10.18
C HIS A 122 -12.14 8.31 -9.85
N SER A 123 -11.85 8.27 -8.55
CA SER A 123 -10.61 7.74 -8.01
C SER A 123 -10.51 6.23 -8.21
N SER A 124 -9.28 5.69 -8.20
CA SER A 124 -9.05 4.25 -8.28
C SER A 124 -8.60 3.70 -6.92
N PHE A 125 -8.97 2.46 -6.62
CA PHE A 125 -8.55 1.78 -5.40
C PHE A 125 -7.03 1.66 -5.28
N HIS A 126 -6.39 1.22 -6.37
CA HIS A 126 -4.96 1.02 -6.48
C HIS A 126 -4.15 2.30 -6.20
N GLU A 127 -4.61 3.45 -6.71
CA GLU A 127 -3.92 4.73 -6.45
C GLU A 127 -4.31 5.36 -5.12
N SER A 128 -5.45 5.00 -4.54
CA SER A 128 -5.94 5.58 -3.28
C SER A 128 -5.45 4.85 -2.03
N LEU A 129 -5.13 3.55 -2.15
CA LEU A 129 -4.77 2.72 -1.00
C LEU A 129 -3.45 3.17 -0.35
N PRO A 130 -2.32 3.30 -1.08
CA PRO A 130 -1.08 3.73 -0.46
C PRO A 130 -1.12 5.14 0.16
N PRO A 131 -1.73 6.17 -0.48
CA PRO A 131 -1.91 7.47 0.15
C PRO A 131 -2.69 7.42 1.45
N LEU A 132 -3.77 6.64 1.53
CA LEU A 132 -4.51 6.46 2.78
C LEU A 132 -3.61 5.92 3.88
N ARG A 133 -2.90 4.82 3.62
CA ARG A 133 -1.99 4.20 4.60
C ARG A 133 -0.86 5.14 5.02
N GLY A 134 -0.23 5.80 4.05
CA GLY A 134 0.86 6.75 4.29
C GLY A 134 0.40 7.96 5.12
N LEU A 135 -0.73 8.58 4.77
CA LEU A 135 -1.27 9.73 5.51
C LEU A 135 -1.74 9.34 6.92
N ALA A 136 -2.31 8.15 7.10
CA ALA A 136 -2.66 7.63 8.42
C ALA A 136 -1.41 7.44 9.30
N ALA A 137 -0.34 6.86 8.75
CA ALA A 137 0.92 6.67 9.47
C ALA A 137 1.68 7.98 9.76
N PHE A 138 1.56 8.98 8.88
CA PHE A 138 2.20 10.28 9.05
C PHE A 138 1.56 11.10 10.17
N GLY A 139 0.23 11.04 10.32
CA GLY A 139 -0.52 11.90 11.24
C GLY A 139 -0.68 13.33 10.72
N GLY A 140 -1.49 14.16 11.38
CA GLY A 140 -1.58 15.60 11.05
C GLY A 140 -2.53 16.00 9.91
N PHE A 141 -2.99 15.07 9.06
CA PHE A 141 -4.00 15.36 8.01
C PHE A 141 -5.32 14.58 8.18
N PRO A 142 -6.03 14.72 9.33
CA PRO A 142 -7.19 13.88 9.65
C PRO A 142 -8.34 14.02 8.64
N LYS A 143 -8.54 15.21 8.04
CA LYS A 143 -9.57 15.42 7.02
C LYS A 143 -9.29 14.63 5.73
N ALA A 144 -8.02 14.59 5.29
CA ALA A 144 -7.64 13.85 4.10
C ALA A 144 -7.77 12.34 4.33
N VAL A 145 -7.31 11.85 5.49
CA VAL A 145 -7.46 10.46 5.92
C VAL A 145 -8.94 10.06 5.98
N ALA A 146 -9.79 10.85 6.62
CA ALA A 146 -11.23 10.55 6.74
C ALA A 146 -11.92 10.45 5.37
N ARG A 147 -11.62 11.36 4.44
CA ARG A 147 -12.18 11.32 3.07
C ARG A 147 -11.68 10.12 2.27
N ALA A 148 -10.39 9.79 2.39
CA ALA A 148 -9.82 8.63 1.73
C ALA A 148 -10.39 7.32 2.30
N ALA A 149 -10.55 7.22 3.61
CA ALA A 149 -11.22 6.08 4.24
C ALA A 149 -12.68 5.98 3.79
N ASP A 150 -13.42 7.09 3.76
CA ASP A 150 -14.82 7.10 3.32
C ASP A 150 -14.98 6.64 1.85
N PHE A 151 -14.02 6.95 0.97
CA PHE A 151 -13.97 6.39 -0.38
C PHE A 151 -14.06 4.85 -0.36
N PHE A 152 -13.19 4.15 0.38
CA PHE A 152 -13.25 2.69 0.49
C PHE A 152 -14.53 2.19 1.18
N LEU A 153 -15.01 2.92 2.20
CA LEU A 153 -16.17 2.52 3.00
C LEU A 153 -17.48 2.65 2.23
N ARG A 154 -17.65 3.67 1.37
CA ARG A 154 -18.81 3.80 0.46
C ARG A 154 -18.90 2.63 -0.51
N HIS A 155 -17.75 2.09 -0.90
CA HIS A 155 -17.63 0.88 -1.69
C HIS A 155 -17.70 -0.43 -0.89
N ARG A 156 -17.98 -0.38 0.42
CA ARG A 156 -17.94 -1.57 1.30
C ARG A 156 -16.67 -2.41 1.07
N MET A 157 -15.55 -1.72 0.87
CA MET A 157 -14.21 -2.27 0.58
C MET A 157 -13.98 -2.91 -0.80
N TYR A 158 -14.99 -3.39 -1.52
CA TYR A 158 -14.77 -4.10 -2.81
C TYR A 158 -15.95 -4.08 -3.79
N ARG A 159 -17.00 -3.30 -3.49
CA ARG A 159 -18.25 -3.26 -4.24
C ARG A 159 -18.40 -1.95 -5.01
N SER A 160 -19.05 -2.04 -6.17
CA SER A 160 -19.46 -0.85 -6.91
C SER A 160 -20.44 -0.04 -6.08
N GLU A 161 -20.26 1.28 -6.04
CA GLU A 161 -21.17 2.18 -5.33
C GLU A 161 -22.55 2.24 -5.99
N SER A 162 -22.62 2.08 -7.31
CA SER A 162 -23.87 2.25 -8.06
C SER A 162 -24.75 1.00 -8.06
N ILE A 163 -24.15 -0.19 -8.21
CA ILE A 163 -24.87 -1.46 -8.37
C ILE A 163 -24.68 -2.43 -7.20
N GLY A 164 -23.69 -2.22 -6.33
CA GLY A 164 -23.43 -3.08 -5.17
C GLY A 164 -22.70 -4.41 -5.48
N ASP A 165 -22.46 -4.72 -6.76
CA ASP A 165 -21.72 -5.92 -7.17
C ASP A 165 -20.23 -5.83 -6.83
N VAL A 166 -19.58 -6.98 -6.75
CA VAL A 166 -18.11 -7.08 -6.61
C VAL A 166 -17.46 -6.41 -7.83
N ILE A 167 -16.54 -5.47 -7.58
CA ILE A 167 -15.84 -4.73 -8.66
C ILE A 167 -14.93 -5.67 -9.44
N ASP A 168 -14.15 -6.48 -8.72
CA ASP A 168 -13.22 -7.44 -9.27
C ASP A 168 -13.13 -8.65 -8.32
N PRO A 169 -13.48 -9.87 -8.78
CA PRO A 169 -13.39 -11.08 -7.97
C PRO A 169 -11.99 -11.34 -7.41
N GLU A 170 -10.94 -10.86 -8.09
CA GLU A 170 -9.56 -11.03 -7.63
C GLU A 170 -9.30 -10.31 -6.31
N TRP A 171 -10.02 -9.21 -6.03
CA TRP A 171 -9.84 -8.44 -4.79
C TRP A 171 -10.30 -9.21 -3.54
N LEU A 172 -11.02 -10.31 -3.72
CA LEU A 172 -11.44 -11.22 -2.66
C LEU A 172 -10.35 -12.25 -2.32
N GLN A 173 -9.31 -12.38 -3.13
CA GLN A 173 -8.16 -13.25 -2.85
C GLN A 173 -7.10 -12.53 -2.03
N LEU A 174 -6.28 -13.30 -1.31
CA LEU A 174 -5.12 -12.80 -0.57
C LEU A 174 -3.87 -12.84 -1.44
N HIS A 175 -3.15 -11.72 -1.47
CA HIS A 175 -1.92 -11.57 -2.24
C HIS A 175 -0.74 -11.26 -1.33
N TRP A 176 0.42 -11.81 -1.68
CA TRP A 176 1.67 -11.41 -1.05
C TRP A 176 2.89 -11.54 -1.99
N PRO A 177 3.75 -10.50 -2.03
CA PRO A 177 3.42 -9.11 -1.73
C PRO A 177 2.33 -8.62 -2.68
N ALA A 178 1.38 -7.83 -2.18
CA ALA A 178 0.32 -7.26 -3.03
C ALA A 178 0.85 -6.19 -4.00
N TYR A 179 1.97 -5.54 -3.65
CA TYR A 179 2.62 -4.50 -4.43
C TYR A 179 1.69 -3.36 -4.87
N TRP A 180 1.38 -3.25 -6.17
CA TRP A 180 0.46 -2.25 -6.68
C TRP A 180 -0.99 -2.72 -6.58
N HIS A 181 -1.24 -4.03 -6.50
CA HIS A 181 -2.57 -4.64 -6.59
C HIS A 181 -3.37 -4.39 -5.30
N TYR A 182 -4.67 -4.19 -5.45
CA TYR A 182 -5.59 -4.05 -4.33
C TYR A 182 -6.21 -5.40 -3.98
N ASP A 183 -6.29 -5.68 -2.69
CA ASP A 183 -7.20 -6.69 -2.15
C ASP A 183 -7.89 -6.20 -0.88
N VAL A 184 -8.95 -6.91 -0.49
CA VAL A 184 -9.75 -6.60 0.69
C VAL A 184 -8.93 -6.59 1.97
N LEU A 185 -7.90 -7.44 2.10
CA LEU A 185 -7.04 -7.43 3.28
C LEU A 185 -6.28 -6.10 3.37
N GLN A 186 -5.65 -5.64 2.29
CA GLN A 186 -4.95 -4.36 2.29
C GLN A 186 -5.89 -3.18 2.56
N GLY A 187 -7.11 -3.21 2.01
CA GLY A 187 -8.16 -2.23 2.35
C GLY A 187 -8.50 -2.21 3.84
N LEU A 188 -8.73 -3.37 4.44
CA LEU A 188 -9.04 -3.49 5.88
C LEU A 188 -7.88 -3.02 6.76
N ARG A 189 -6.64 -3.30 6.36
CA ARG A 189 -5.45 -2.77 7.03
C ARG A 189 -5.43 -1.26 6.99
N ALA A 190 -5.69 -0.65 5.84
CA ALA A 190 -5.71 0.80 5.71
C ALA A 190 -6.81 1.46 6.57
N ILE A 191 -8.00 0.87 6.65
CA ILE A 191 -9.08 1.35 7.52
C ILE A 191 -8.73 1.17 9.01
N THR A 192 -8.06 0.07 9.35
CA THR A 192 -7.58 -0.17 10.72
C THR A 192 -6.53 0.86 11.12
N GLU A 193 -5.53 1.10 10.25
CA GLU A 193 -4.49 2.12 10.41
C GLU A 193 -5.09 3.54 10.52
N ALA A 194 -6.21 3.80 9.85
CA ALA A 194 -6.97 5.05 9.95
C ALA A 194 -7.84 5.17 11.22
N GLY A 195 -7.81 4.19 12.12
CA GLY A 195 -8.58 4.19 13.38
C GLY A 195 -10.06 3.86 13.22
N LEU A 196 -10.45 3.20 12.13
CA LEU A 196 -11.86 2.96 11.75
C LEU A 196 -12.23 1.47 11.75
N ALA A 197 -11.51 0.64 12.51
CA ALA A 197 -11.76 -0.81 12.60
C ALA A 197 -13.17 -1.18 13.13
N GLY A 198 -13.86 -0.26 13.80
CA GLY A 198 -15.24 -0.43 14.28
C GLY A 198 -16.33 -0.05 13.27
N ASP A 199 -15.99 0.47 12.08
CA ASP A 199 -17.00 0.91 11.11
C ASP A 199 -17.81 -0.29 10.58
N LYS A 200 -19.14 -0.22 10.71
CA LYS A 200 -20.03 -1.34 10.35
C LYS A 200 -19.98 -1.68 8.85
N ARG A 201 -19.54 -0.76 7.99
CA ARG A 201 -19.44 -0.95 6.53
C ARG A 201 -18.35 -1.94 6.13
N ILE A 202 -17.39 -2.26 7.01
CA ILE A 202 -16.34 -3.25 6.74
C ILE A 202 -16.70 -4.68 7.15
N ARG A 203 -17.89 -4.89 7.72
CA ARG A 203 -18.31 -6.20 8.27
C ARG A 203 -18.19 -7.33 7.25
N ASP A 204 -18.77 -7.16 6.06
CA ASP A 204 -18.77 -8.21 5.03
C ASP A 204 -17.35 -8.57 4.59
N ALA A 205 -16.50 -7.55 4.43
CA ALA A 205 -15.09 -7.72 4.09
C ALA A 205 -14.33 -8.49 5.19
N ARG A 206 -14.59 -8.17 6.46
CA ARG A 206 -13.98 -8.86 7.60
C ARG A 206 -14.46 -10.30 7.72
N ASP A 207 -15.75 -10.54 7.57
CA ASP A 207 -16.34 -11.88 7.63
C ASP A 207 -15.78 -12.75 6.48
N HIS A 208 -15.56 -12.14 5.30
CA HIS A 208 -14.87 -12.77 4.17
C HIS A 208 -13.42 -13.16 4.52
N ILE A 209 -12.64 -12.27 5.14
CA ILE A 209 -11.29 -12.62 5.62
C ILE A 209 -11.37 -13.75 6.65
N GLN A 210 -12.29 -13.70 7.62
CA GLN A 210 -12.44 -14.73 8.63
C GLN A 210 -12.77 -16.11 8.03
N ALA A 211 -13.61 -16.15 7.00
CA ALA A 211 -14.00 -17.38 6.29
C ALA A 211 -12.84 -18.03 5.52
N GLN A 212 -11.83 -17.24 5.11
CA GLN A 212 -10.63 -17.75 4.44
C GLN A 212 -9.62 -18.42 5.38
N ARG A 213 -9.90 -18.47 6.69
CA ARG A 213 -9.02 -19.14 7.66
C ARG A 213 -8.97 -20.64 7.38
N GLY A 214 -7.79 -21.16 7.10
CA GLY A 214 -7.57 -22.60 6.96
C GLY A 214 -7.86 -23.38 8.24
N ALA A 215 -8.04 -24.69 8.12
CA ALA A 215 -8.25 -25.59 9.25
C ALA A 215 -7.08 -25.58 10.26
N ASP A 216 -5.87 -25.27 9.80
CA ASP A 216 -4.68 -25.06 10.62
C ASP A 216 -4.61 -23.68 11.28
N GLY A 217 -5.66 -22.88 11.11
CA GLY A 217 -5.80 -21.55 11.68
C GLY A 217 -5.02 -20.44 10.95
N LYS A 218 -4.45 -20.73 9.77
CA LYS A 218 -3.61 -19.80 8.99
C LYS A 218 -4.32 -19.28 7.75
N TRP A 219 -3.81 -18.18 7.22
CA TRP A 219 -4.17 -17.62 5.92
C TRP A 219 -2.99 -17.74 4.96
N ARG A 220 -3.28 -17.91 3.67
CA ARG A 220 -2.27 -18.13 2.62
C ARG A 220 -2.62 -17.33 1.39
N ALA A 221 -1.61 -16.99 0.60
CA ALA A 221 -1.83 -16.37 -0.70
C ALA A 221 -2.55 -17.37 -1.61
N ASN A 222 -3.69 -16.96 -2.16
CA ASN A 222 -4.53 -17.77 -3.05
C ASN A 222 -4.93 -17.03 -4.33
N GLY A 223 -4.57 -15.74 -4.46
CA GLY A 223 -4.72 -14.97 -5.70
C GLY A 223 -3.52 -15.07 -6.63
N HIS A 224 -3.54 -14.25 -7.67
CA HIS A 224 -2.50 -14.13 -8.66
C HIS A 224 -1.17 -13.70 -8.04
N ARG A 225 -0.11 -14.41 -8.38
CA ARG A 225 1.25 -13.95 -8.10
C ARG A 225 1.65 -12.92 -9.16
N TYR A 226 1.73 -11.65 -8.74
CA TYR A 226 2.20 -10.55 -9.60
C TYR A 226 3.73 -10.47 -9.72
N TRP A 227 4.43 -11.49 -9.27
CA TRP A 227 5.88 -11.60 -9.26
C TRP A 227 6.34 -12.98 -9.73
N ARG A 228 7.57 -13.06 -10.24
CA ARG A 228 8.19 -14.31 -10.73
C ARG A 228 9.66 -14.33 -10.36
N LEU A 229 10.25 -15.50 -10.15
CA LEU A 229 11.68 -15.61 -9.84
C LEU A 229 12.58 -15.42 -11.07
N THR A 230 12.01 -15.62 -12.27
CA THR A 230 12.73 -15.52 -13.54
C THR A 230 11.86 -14.87 -14.61
N GLY A 231 12.50 -14.32 -15.65
CA GLY A 231 11.83 -13.74 -16.82
C GLY A 231 12.28 -12.31 -17.13
N ALA A 232 11.60 -11.70 -18.10
CA ALA A 232 11.93 -10.36 -18.59
C ALA A 232 11.25 -9.21 -17.82
N SER A 233 10.19 -9.51 -17.04
CA SER A 233 9.43 -8.51 -16.28
C SER A 233 8.88 -9.10 -14.99
N ASN A 234 8.57 -8.23 -14.01
CA ASN A 234 8.04 -8.60 -12.70
C ASN A 234 8.92 -9.60 -11.95
N VAL A 235 10.24 -9.51 -12.14
CA VAL A 235 11.21 -10.38 -11.48
C VAL A 235 11.39 -9.96 -10.03
N GLU A 236 11.36 -10.95 -9.15
CA GLU A 236 11.47 -10.84 -7.71
C GLU A 236 12.76 -11.50 -7.19
N LEU A 237 13.24 -11.00 -6.05
CA LEU A 237 14.47 -11.47 -5.39
C LEU A 237 14.19 -12.49 -4.31
N VAL A 238 13.00 -12.40 -3.72
CA VAL A 238 12.53 -13.25 -2.63
C VAL A 238 11.47 -14.20 -3.15
N ASP A 239 11.68 -15.50 -2.95
CA ASP A 239 10.57 -16.45 -3.06
C ASP A 239 9.69 -16.32 -1.81
N TRP A 240 8.50 -15.76 -1.99
CA TRP A 240 7.56 -15.54 -0.91
C TRP A 240 6.70 -16.77 -0.57
N GLY A 241 6.81 -17.86 -1.34
CA GLY A 241 6.05 -19.09 -1.10
C GLY A 241 4.53 -18.87 -1.08
N ASP A 242 3.87 -19.41 -0.05
CA ASP A 242 2.45 -19.17 0.23
C ASP A 242 2.19 -18.00 1.21
N ALA A 243 3.28 -17.37 1.69
CA ALA A 243 3.29 -16.24 2.61
C ALA A 243 2.44 -16.43 3.88
N ALA A 244 2.30 -17.67 4.35
CA ALA A 244 1.37 -17.99 5.42
C ALA A 244 1.68 -17.23 6.71
N ASP A 245 2.96 -17.01 7.00
CA ASP A 245 3.43 -16.28 8.18
C ASP A 245 2.99 -14.81 8.15
N VAL A 246 3.24 -14.10 7.04
CA VAL A 246 2.92 -12.68 6.90
C VAL A 246 1.41 -12.47 6.86
N LEU A 247 0.70 -13.24 6.01
CA LEU A 247 -0.75 -13.08 5.84
C LEU A 247 -1.51 -13.47 7.11
N THR A 248 -1.06 -14.49 7.84
CA THR A 248 -1.68 -14.83 9.13
C THR A 248 -1.52 -13.71 10.15
N ALA A 249 -0.35 -13.07 10.23
CA ALA A 249 -0.13 -11.93 11.11
C ALA A 249 -1.05 -10.76 10.75
N GLN A 250 -1.10 -10.40 9.47
CA GLN A 250 -1.93 -9.30 8.97
C GLN A 250 -3.44 -9.56 9.14
N CYS A 251 -3.93 -10.75 8.80
CA CYS A 251 -5.33 -11.14 9.02
C CYS A 251 -5.69 -11.11 10.50
N ALA A 252 -4.83 -11.64 11.38
CA ALA A 252 -5.08 -11.64 12.81
C ALA A 252 -5.08 -10.23 13.42
N GLU A 253 -4.30 -9.30 12.87
CA GLU A 253 -4.32 -7.89 13.28
C GLU A 253 -5.68 -7.25 12.97
N VAL A 254 -6.14 -7.31 11.71
CA VAL A 254 -7.40 -6.67 11.30
C VAL A 254 -8.62 -7.31 11.98
N LEU A 255 -8.61 -8.62 12.22
CA LEU A 255 -9.71 -9.32 12.90
C LEU A 255 -9.77 -9.03 14.40
N ARG A 256 -8.64 -8.69 15.03
CA ARG A 256 -8.60 -8.29 16.45
C ARG A 256 -8.97 -6.82 16.66
N ALA A 257 -8.57 -5.94 15.74
CA ALA A 257 -8.80 -4.51 15.87
C ALA A 257 -10.28 -4.09 15.87
N ALA A 258 -11.18 -4.96 15.38
CA ALA A 258 -12.62 -4.71 15.30
C ALA A 258 -13.42 -5.21 16.51
N ARG A 259 -12.74 -5.65 17.58
CA ARG A 259 -13.35 -6.18 18.82
C ARG A 259 -13.41 -5.14 19.92
#